data_AF-A0A7W3J929-F1
#
_entry.id   AF-A0A7W3J929-F1
#
_cell.length_a   1.000
_cell.length_b   1.000
_cell.length_c   1.000
_cell.angle_alpha   90.00
_cell.angle_beta   90.00
_cell.angle_gamma   90.00
#
_symmetry.space_group_name_H-M   'P 1'
#
loop_
_entity.id
_entity.type
_entity.pdbx_description
1 polymer ?
#
loop_
_entity_poly.entity_id
_entity_poly.type
_entity_poly.pdbx_seq_one_letter_code
_entity_poly.pdbx_strand_id
1 'polypeptide(L)'
;MPEIIDVVTSLVDLLGRHGNASGAAWLEQRASVLRHGSEHDRLSAVRDLHRIVLGMGGLMDIYLRAGSADEDRRANAELDALAGRLYRLTESTP
;
A
#
# COMPACT_ATOMS: atom_id res chain seq x y z
N MET A 1 7.40 4.51 -12.09
CA MET A 1 5.94 4.32 -11.87
C MET A 1 5.49 2.85 -11.89
N PRO A 2 5.89 1.99 -12.85
CA PRO A 2 5.48 0.57 -12.84
C PRO A 2 5.74 -0.14 -11.50
N GLU A 3 6.92 0.08 -10.91
CA GLU A 3 7.26 -0.51 -9.60
C GLU A 3 6.36 -0.07 -8.44
N ILE A 4 5.86 1.18 -8.45
CA ILE A 4 4.90 1.65 -7.44
C ILE A 4 3.59 0.89 -7.59
N ILE A 5 3.12 0.72 -8.83
CA ILE A 5 1.88 -0.01 -9.13
C ILE A 5 1.99 -1.46 -8.68
N ASP A 6 3.13 -2.12 -8.88
CA ASP A 6 3.35 -3.51 -8.46
C ASP A 6 3.30 -3.66 -6.94
N VAL A 7 3.94 -2.74 -6.20
CA VAL A 7 3.91 -2.75 -4.73
C VAL A 7 2.51 -2.47 -4.21
N VAL A 8 1.80 -1.50 -4.80
CA VAL A 8 0.41 -1.19 -4.42
C VAL A 8 -0.50 -2.38 -4.69
N THR A 9 -0.34 -3.06 -5.83
CA THR A 9 -1.13 -4.27 -6.15
C THR A 9 -0.85 -5.40 -5.16
N SER A 10 0.41 -5.60 -4.77
CA SER A 10 0.79 -6.58 -3.75
C SER A 10 0.16 -6.27 -2.38
N LEU A 11 0.10 -4.98 -2.01
CA LEU A 11 -0.58 -4.53 -0.80
C LEU A 11 -2.09 -4.75 -0.88
N VAL A 12 -2.73 -4.50 -2.02
CA VAL A 12 -4.16 -4.79 -2.24
C VAL A 12 -4.45 -6.27 -1.96
N ASP A 13 -3.65 -7.17 -2.55
CA ASP A 13 -3.82 -8.62 -2.37
C ASP A 13 -3.59 -9.05 -0.91
N LEU A 14 -2.55 -8.51 -0.25
CA LEU A 14 -2.27 -8.79 1.16
C LEU A 14 -3.41 -8.32 2.06
N LEU A 15 -3.84 -7.06 1.93
CA LEU A 15 -4.94 -6.51 2.73
C LEU A 15 -6.26 -7.26 2.47
N GLY A 16 -6.53 -7.62 1.22
CA GLY A 16 -7.70 -8.40 0.83
C GLY A 16 -7.74 -9.79 1.48
N ARG A 17 -6.62 -10.53 1.45
CA ARG A 17 -6.52 -11.86 2.08
C ARG A 17 -6.72 -11.83 3.59
N HIS A 18 -6.38 -10.72 4.25
CA HIS A 18 -6.48 -10.54 5.69
C HIS A 18 -7.69 -9.71 6.14
N GLY A 19 -8.70 -9.54 5.27
CA GLY A 19 -9.99 -8.96 5.62
C GLY A 19 -10.01 -7.42 5.76
N ASN A 20 -8.95 -6.73 5.35
CA ASN A 20 -8.90 -5.26 5.33
C ASN A 20 -9.41 -4.73 3.98
N ALA A 21 -10.70 -4.94 3.73
CA ALA A 21 -11.34 -4.62 2.44
C ALA A 21 -11.33 -3.11 2.13
N SER A 22 -11.47 -2.25 3.14
CA SER A 22 -11.46 -0.80 2.94
C SER A 22 -10.07 -0.29 2.54
N GLY A 23 -9.01 -0.77 3.18
CA GLY A 23 -7.63 -0.45 2.81
C GLY A 23 -7.28 -0.97 1.42
N ALA A 24 -7.67 -2.21 1.11
CA ALA A 24 -7.48 -2.81 -0.21
C ALA A 24 -8.18 -1.98 -1.31
N ALA A 25 -9.46 -1.63 -1.12
CA ALA A 25 -10.22 -0.85 -2.09
C ALA A 25 -9.64 0.56 -2.32
N TRP A 26 -9.16 1.24 -1.27
CA TRP A 26 -8.52 2.54 -1.40
C TRP A 26 -7.22 2.44 -2.22
N LEU A 27 -6.38 1.44 -1.94
CA LEU A 27 -5.15 1.20 -2.68
C LEU A 27 -5.41 0.82 -4.14
N GLU A 28 -6.46 0.03 -4.41
CA GLU A 28 -6.87 -0.33 -5.75
C GLU A 28 -7.26 0.89 -6.58
N GLN A 29 -8.01 1.83 -5.99
CA GLN A 29 -8.33 3.12 -6.64
C GLN A 29 -7.06 3.90 -6.99
N ARG A 30 -6.08 3.95 -6.08
CA ARG A 30 -4.80 4.63 -6.33
C ARG A 30 -3.98 3.93 -7.42
N ALA A 31 -3.95 2.60 -7.45
CA ALA A 31 -3.33 1.85 -8.55
C ALA A 31 -3.98 2.15 -9.90
N SER A 32 -5.32 2.27 -9.94
CA SER A 32 -6.05 2.65 -11.16
C SER A 32 -5.65 4.05 -11.65
N VAL A 33 -5.58 5.03 -10.75
CA VAL A 33 -5.12 6.40 -11.09
C VAL A 33 -3.68 6.38 -11.60
N LEU A 34 -2.79 5.59 -10.98
CA LEU A 34 -1.40 5.47 -11.43
C LEU A 34 -1.29 4.88 -12.85
N ARG A 35 -2.18 3.95 -13.23
CA ARG A 35 -2.20 3.32 -14.56
C ARG A 35 -2.81 4.22 -15.63
N HIS A 36 -3.91 4.91 -15.32
CA HIS A 36 -4.79 5.50 -16.32
C HIS A 36 -4.97 7.02 -16.20
N GLY A 37 -4.60 7.63 -15.08
CA GLY A 37 -4.76 9.06 -14.83
C GLY A 37 -3.81 9.93 -15.66
N SER A 38 -4.05 11.24 -15.63
CA SER A 38 -3.12 12.23 -16.20
C SER A 38 -1.81 12.25 -15.40
N GLU A 39 -0.76 12.87 -15.94
CA GLU A 39 0.50 13.06 -15.19
C GLU A 39 0.27 13.76 -13.84
N HIS A 40 -0.57 14.79 -13.83
CA HIS A 40 -0.95 15.49 -12.60
C HIS A 40 -1.63 14.56 -11.58
N ASP A 41 -2.60 13.76 -12.03
CA ASP A 41 -3.32 12.84 -11.14
C ASP A 41 -2.41 11.73 -10.60
N ARG A 42 -1.46 11.26 -11.42
CA ARG A 42 -0.46 10.26 -11.01
C ARG A 42 0.44 10.81 -9.92
N LEU A 43 0.95 12.04 -10.07
CA LEU A 43 1.76 12.69 -9.03
C LEU A 43 0.95 12.92 -7.75
N SER A 44 -0.31 13.30 -7.88
CA SER A 44 -1.24 13.41 -6.74
C SER A 44 -1.42 12.07 -6.02
N ALA A 45 -1.65 10.98 -6.76
CA ALA A 45 -1.77 9.64 -6.20
C ALA A 45 -0.48 9.16 -5.51
N VAL A 46 0.69 9.48 -6.06
CA VAL A 46 1.99 9.20 -5.40
C VAL A 46 2.11 9.91 -4.06
N ARG A 47 1.69 11.19 -3.97
CA ARG A 47 1.71 11.95 -2.71
C ARG A 47 0.73 11.39 -1.68
N ASP A 48 -0.45 10.99 -2.11
CA ASP A 48 -1.43 10.30 -1.26
C ASP A 48 -0.85 8.99 -0.70
N LEU A 49 -0.19 8.19 -1.56
CA LEU A 49 0.48 6.97 -1.15
C LEU A 49 1.62 7.25 -0.16
N HIS A 50 2.43 8.29 -0.39
CA HIS A 50 3.48 8.66 0.55
C HIS A 50 2.91 9.01 1.93
N ARG A 51 1.82 9.78 1.97
CA ARG A 51 1.14 10.17 3.22
C ARG A 51 0.58 8.96 3.97
N ILE A 52 -0.03 8.00 3.28
CA ILE A 52 -0.63 6.84 3.96
C ILE A 52 0.43 5.89 4.55
N VAL A 53 1.67 5.90 4.05
CA VAL A 53 2.75 5.13 4.70
C VAL A 53 3.18 5.77 6.03
N LEU A 54 3.19 7.10 6.11
CA LEU A 54 3.73 7.85 7.27
C LEU A 54 2.67 8.33 8.27
N GLY A 55 1.41 8.43 7.86
CA GLY A 55 0.35 9.05 8.65
C GLY A 55 -0.21 8.14 9.74
N MET A 56 -0.67 8.74 10.84
CA MET A 56 -1.50 8.04 11.81
C MET A 56 -2.80 7.54 11.14
N GLY A 57 -3.16 6.30 11.39
CA GLY A 57 -4.20 5.57 10.66
C GLY A 57 -3.73 5.05 9.29
N GLY A 58 -2.42 5.01 9.05
CA GLY A 58 -1.79 4.62 7.79
C GLY A 58 -1.51 3.12 7.68
N LEU A 59 -0.77 2.72 6.63
CA LEU A 59 -0.42 1.31 6.40
C LEU A 59 0.36 0.69 7.56
N MET A 60 1.23 1.48 8.21
CA MET A 60 2.06 1.03 9.33
C MET A 60 1.26 0.80 10.63
N ASP A 61 0.02 1.30 10.70
CA ASP A 61 -0.85 1.12 11.88
C ASP A 61 -1.79 -0.09 11.73
N ILE A 62 -1.77 -0.76 10.58
CA ILE A 62 -2.62 -1.92 10.31
C ILE A 62 -2.00 -3.17 10.95
N TYR A 63 -2.79 -3.88 11.75
CA TYR A 63 -2.45 -5.23 12.23
C TYR A 63 -3.23 -6.28 11.44
N LEU A 64 -2.52 -7.16 10.74
CA LEU A 64 -3.12 -8.27 9.98
C LEU A 64 -3.25 -9.53 10.85
N ARG A 65 -4.48 -10.04 10.96
CA ARG A 65 -4.78 -11.30 11.63
C ARG A 65 -4.98 -12.40 10.60
N ALA A 66 -4.32 -13.53 10.80
CA ALA A 66 -4.19 -14.63 9.85
C ALA A 66 -4.55 -16.00 10.44
N GLY A 67 -4.76 -16.10 11.76
CA GLY A 67 -5.36 -17.28 12.41
C GLY A 67 -4.45 -17.96 13.42
N SER A 68 -3.13 -17.87 13.22
CA SER A 68 -2.11 -18.28 14.19
C SER A 68 -1.09 -17.17 14.42
N ALA A 69 -0.40 -17.19 15.57
CA ALA A 69 0.63 -16.20 15.89
C ALA A 69 1.79 -16.17 14.87
N ASP A 70 2.11 -17.30 14.24
CA ASP A 70 3.15 -17.39 13.22
C ASP A 70 2.70 -16.77 11.90
N GLU A 71 1.45 -17.02 11.49
CA GLU A 71 0.88 -16.43 10.29
C GLU A 71 0.65 -14.92 10.45
N ASP A 72 0.19 -14.48 11.63
CA ASP A 72 0.08 -13.07 11.98
C ASP A 72 1.46 -12.39 11.84
N ARG A 73 2.52 -12.95 12.42
CA ARG A 73 3.88 -12.40 12.31
C ARG A 73 4.35 -12.32 10.86
N ARG A 74 4.08 -13.34 10.05
CA ARG A 74 4.47 -13.34 8.62
C ARG A 74 3.70 -12.28 7.83
N ALA A 75 2.39 -12.17 8.03
CA ALA A 75 1.56 -11.19 7.33
C ALA A 75 1.95 -9.75 7.67
N ASN A 76 2.20 -9.45 8.94
CA ASN A 76 2.64 -8.11 9.36
C ASN A 76 4.06 -7.81 8.88
N ALA A 77 4.99 -8.78 8.89
CA ALA A 77 6.32 -8.58 8.32
C ALA A 77 6.29 -8.32 6.81
N GLU A 78 5.39 -8.98 6.08
CA GLU A 78 5.17 -8.73 4.65
C GLU A 78 4.60 -7.32 4.41
N LEU A 79 3.62 -6.91 5.22
CA LEU A 79 3.06 -5.55 5.20
C LEU A 79 4.14 -4.50 5.44
N ASP A 80 4.96 -4.66 6.48
CA ASP A 80 6.07 -3.75 6.81
C ASP A 80 7.07 -3.65 5.66
N ALA A 81 7.43 -4.78 5.05
CA ALA A 81 8.37 -4.82 3.94
C ALA A 81 7.82 -4.09 2.70
N LEU A 82 6.54 -4.30 2.38
CA LEU A 82 5.87 -3.64 1.26
C LEU A 82 5.68 -2.14 1.52
N ALA A 83 5.24 -1.75 2.71
CA ALA A 83 5.09 -0.35 3.12
C ALA A 83 6.44 0.38 3.09
N GLY A 84 7.50 -0.22 3.61
CA GLY A 84 8.86 0.33 3.54
C GLY A 84 9.39 0.46 2.12
N ARG A 85 9.03 -0.47 1.23
CA ARG A 85 9.36 -0.35 -0.21
C ARG A 85 8.58 0.77 -0.88
N LEU A 86 7.28 0.89 -0.60
CA LEU A 86 6.42 1.96 -1.11
C LEU A 86 6.92 3.34 -0.66
N TYR A 87 7.34 3.47 0.59
CA TYR A 87 7.96 4.69 1.11
C TYR A 87 9.14 5.15 0.26
N ARG A 88 10.14 4.28 0.05
CA ARG A 88 11.34 4.62 -0.74
C ARG A 88 11.02 5.02 -2.18
N LEU A 89 10.06 4.32 -2.80
CA LEU A 89 9.65 4.63 -4.18
C LEU A 89 8.90 5.96 -4.28
N THR A 90 8.06 6.28 -3.30
CA THR A 90 7.29 7.52 -3.28
C THR A 90 8.10 8.73 -2.84
N GLU A 91 9.10 8.56 -1.96
CA GLU A 91 10.07 9.60 -1.58
C GLU A 91 10.93 10.05 -2.77
N SER A 92 11.28 9.11 -3.65
CA SER A 92 12.13 9.37 -4.83
C SER A 92 11.36 10.01 -6.01
N THR A 93 10.06 10.24 -5.87
CA THR A 93 9.20 10.75 -6.94
C THR A 93 8.73 12.18 -6.60
N PRO A 94 9.12 13.22 -7.37
CA PRO A 94 8.84 14.63 -7.07
C PRO A 94 7.35 15.04 -7.19
#